data_AF-A0A9N9QH74-F1
#
_entry.id   AF-A0A9N9QH74-F1
#
_cell.length_a   1.000
_cell.length_b   1.000
_cell.length_c   1.000
_cell.angle_alpha   90.00
_cell.angle_beta   90.00
_cell.angle_gamma   90.00
#
_symmetry.space_group_name_H-M   'P 1'
#
loop_
_entity.id
_entity.type
_entity.pdbx_description
1 polymer ?
#
loop_
_entity_poly.entity_id
_entity_poly.type
_entity_poly.pdbx_seq_one_letter_code
_entity_poly.pdbx_strand_id
1 'polypeptide(L)'
;MASVYTNNNSEESINYEPRWYPPIGFFLFIKRELMEKIHYIEQIFVIKYFTAYSFSCQLCFFTLCRPHLGNQYVEDLRKYKMFVESISSILLYSILGYFVFKVRDIWRGSRRRTVAMTARSFINHLKAFCKIILEWAKAAILVLYLREEGLEFEQNLLYCLVTFTYFLCTENVFLKIFPEIIEALQIDKLDNLEHLYVPLFMNFLAIVAGFTIDFYSFIVKSASTSFILLSLYFMVYLRLKDVYYNYWEILLVERETYSSCQVASEKQIEDWDDICAICLNRMSKARITPCNHLFHPHCLKLCLRRSFNCPLCKYCILIKE
;
A
#
# COMPACT_ATOMS: atom_id res chain seq x y z
N MET A 1 -8.92 -14.68 -53.28
CA MET A 1 -8.90 -15.73 -54.33
C MET A 1 -9.25 -17.05 -53.67
N ALA A 2 -10.28 -17.71 -54.21
CA ALA A 2 -10.58 -19.14 -54.07
C ALA A 2 -9.30 -19.99 -54.30
N SER A 3 -9.12 -21.24 -53.90
CA SER A 3 -9.92 -22.35 -53.36
C SER A 3 -8.94 -23.54 -53.26
N VAL A 4 -9.34 -24.65 -52.63
CA VAL A 4 -9.27 -26.03 -53.19
C VAL A 4 -8.81 -27.12 -52.18
N TYR A 5 -9.80 -27.98 -51.83
CA TYR A 5 -9.82 -29.46 -51.70
C TYR A 5 -8.89 -30.16 -50.68
N THR A 6 -9.44 -30.80 -49.62
CA THR A 6 -9.85 -32.24 -49.46
C THR A 6 -8.71 -33.24 -49.70
N ASN A 7 -8.47 -34.28 -48.90
CA ASN A 7 -9.40 -35.37 -48.62
C ASN A 7 -8.89 -36.33 -47.50
N ASN A 8 -9.83 -36.88 -46.74
CA ASN A 8 -9.92 -38.22 -46.11
C ASN A 8 -8.74 -38.84 -45.33
N ASN A 9 -9.01 -39.26 -44.08
CA ASN A 9 -9.23 -40.69 -43.75
C ASN A 9 -9.58 -40.93 -42.27
N SER A 10 -10.71 -41.64 -42.07
CA SER A 10 -11.00 -42.69 -41.08
C SER A 10 -10.52 -42.56 -39.62
N GLU A 11 -11.51 -42.34 -38.75
CA GLU A 11 -11.81 -43.16 -37.57
C GLU A 11 -10.68 -44.05 -37.03
N GLU A 12 -10.00 -43.56 -36.00
CA GLU A 12 -9.50 -44.42 -34.93
C GLU A 12 -9.97 -43.84 -33.60
N SER A 13 -10.99 -44.50 -33.06
CA SER A 13 -11.63 -44.28 -31.78
C SER A 13 -10.66 -44.59 -30.64
N ILE A 14 -9.81 -43.64 -30.26
CA ILE A 14 -9.15 -43.71 -28.95
C ILE A 14 -10.14 -43.17 -27.92
N ASN A 15 -11.03 -44.07 -27.51
CA ASN A 15 -11.90 -43.96 -26.36
C ASN A 15 -11.01 -43.80 -25.11
N TYR A 16 -10.63 -42.57 -24.77
CA TYR A 16 -10.13 -42.27 -23.43
C TYR A 16 -11.33 -42.30 -22.49
N GLU A 17 -11.68 -43.50 -22.01
CA GLU A 17 -12.48 -43.63 -20.80
C GLU A 17 -11.85 -42.76 -19.71
N PRO A 18 -12.60 -41.82 -19.08
CA PRO A 18 -12.10 -41.14 -17.91
C PRO A 18 -11.96 -42.19 -16.80
N ARG A 19 -10.73 -42.66 -16.61
CA ARG A 19 -10.34 -43.53 -15.50
C ARG A 19 -10.71 -42.80 -14.22
N TRP A 20 -11.77 -43.25 -13.56
CA TRP A 20 -12.29 -42.72 -12.32
C TRP A 20 -11.20 -42.76 -11.25
N TYR A 21 -10.60 -41.61 -10.96
CA TYR A 21 -9.85 -41.39 -9.72
C TYR A 21 -10.83 -40.89 -8.63
N PRO A 22 -10.60 -41.21 -7.34
CA PRO A 22 -11.63 -41.34 -6.30
C PRO A 22 -12.17 -39.97 -5.81
N PRO A 23 -13.13 -39.92 -4.84
CA PRO A 23 -13.66 -38.69 -4.22
C PRO A 23 -12.63 -37.61 -3.85
N ILE A 24 -11.37 -38.00 -3.65
CA ILE A 24 -10.22 -37.12 -3.40
C ILE A 24 -10.06 -36.04 -4.49
N GLY A 25 -10.24 -36.38 -5.78
CA GLY A 25 -10.15 -35.39 -6.86
C GLY A 25 -11.25 -34.33 -6.80
N PHE A 26 -12.46 -34.75 -6.44
CA PHE A 26 -13.61 -33.85 -6.24
C PHE A 26 -13.44 -32.97 -4.99
N PHE A 27 -12.94 -33.52 -3.88
CA PHE A 27 -12.61 -32.74 -2.69
C PHE A 27 -11.48 -31.72 -2.94
N LEU A 28 -10.46 -32.08 -3.73
CA LEU A 28 -9.39 -31.16 -4.12
C LEU A 28 -9.90 -30.06 -5.05
N PHE A 29 -10.81 -30.38 -5.96
CA PHE A 29 -11.46 -29.40 -6.83
C PHE A 29 -12.30 -28.39 -6.02
N ILE A 30 -13.17 -28.89 -5.13
CA ILE A 30 -13.97 -28.04 -4.24
C ILE A 30 -13.07 -27.17 -3.36
N LYS A 31 -12.01 -27.75 -2.79
CA LYS A 31 -11.04 -27.00 -1.98
C LYS A 31 -10.41 -25.87 -2.80
N ARG A 32 -10.02 -26.12 -4.06
CA ARG A 32 -9.44 -25.10 -4.93
C ARG A 32 -10.42 -23.98 -5.23
N GLU A 33 -11.64 -24.31 -5.64
CA GLU A 33 -12.68 -23.31 -5.96
C GLU A 33 -13.04 -22.47 -4.73
N LEU A 34 -13.15 -23.10 -3.55
CA LEU A 34 -13.40 -22.40 -2.30
C LEU A 34 -12.24 -21.46 -1.93
N MET A 35 -10.99 -21.90 -2.07
CA MET A 35 -9.81 -21.08 -1.81
C MET A 35 -9.69 -19.90 -2.77
N GLU A 36 -10.05 -20.08 -4.04
CA GLU A 36 -10.12 -18.99 -5.03
C GLU A 36 -11.19 -17.95 -4.64
N LYS A 37 -12.38 -18.40 -4.22
CA LYS A 37 -13.45 -17.51 -3.72
C LYS A 37 -13.03 -16.77 -2.45
N ILE A 38 -12.40 -17.45 -1.50
CA ILE A 38 -11.87 -16.84 -0.27
C ILE A 38 -10.84 -15.79 -0.63
N HIS A 39 -9.87 -16.13 -1.49
CA HIS A 39 -8.84 -15.18 -1.93
C HIS A 39 -9.46 -13.93 -2.58
N TYR A 40 -10.48 -14.10 -3.43
CA TYR A 40 -11.19 -12.98 -4.04
C TYR A 40 -11.89 -12.07 -3.01
N ILE A 41 -12.56 -12.66 -2.01
CA ILE A 41 -13.20 -11.92 -0.93
C ILE A 41 -12.17 -11.17 -0.09
N GLU A 42 -11.08 -11.84 0.28
CA GLU A 42 -9.98 -11.24 1.04
C GLU A 42 -9.36 -10.06 0.27
N GLN A 43 -9.13 -10.20 -1.04
CA GLN A 43 -8.61 -9.10 -1.87
C GLN A 43 -9.59 -7.94 -2.00
N ILE A 44 -10.90 -8.21 -2.12
CA ILE A 44 -11.92 -7.16 -2.07
C ILE A 44 -11.86 -6.42 -0.74
N PHE A 45 -11.75 -7.16 0.37
CA PHE A 45 -11.70 -6.58 1.70
C PHE A 45 -10.47 -5.69 1.88
N VAL A 46 -9.30 -6.16 1.46
CA VAL A 46 -8.03 -5.41 1.52
C VAL A 46 -8.07 -4.18 0.61
N ILE A 47 -8.49 -4.31 -0.65
CA ILE A 47 -8.38 -3.24 -1.65
C ILE A 47 -9.55 -2.23 -1.54
N LYS A 48 -10.80 -2.71 -1.57
CA LYS A 48 -11.98 -1.83 -1.61
C LYS A 48 -12.34 -1.31 -0.22
N TYR A 49 -12.15 -2.11 0.81
CA TYR A 49 -12.51 -1.79 2.19
C TYR A 49 -11.27 -1.59 3.08
N PHE A 50 -10.20 -1.03 2.51
CA PHE A 50 -8.91 -0.85 3.19
C PHE A 50 -9.03 -0.18 4.57
N THR A 51 -9.90 0.82 4.73
CA THR A 51 -10.08 1.49 6.03
C THR A 51 -10.61 0.54 7.10
N ALA A 52 -11.58 -0.30 6.76
CA ALA A 52 -12.12 -1.31 7.67
C ALA A 52 -11.07 -2.40 7.97
N TYR A 53 -10.33 -2.83 6.95
CA TYR A 53 -9.22 -3.75 7.10
C TYR A 53 -8.13 -3.21 8.06
N SER A 54 -7.65 -1.98 7.82
CA SER A 54 -6.67 -1.31 8.68
C SER A 54 -7.18 -1.15 10.10
N PHE A 55 -8.45 -0.76 10.27
CA PHE A 55 -9.09 -0.67 11.59
C PHE A 55 -9.08 -2.03 12.32
N SER A 56 -9.42 -3.13 11.65
CA SER A 56 -9.35 -4.47 12.24
C SER A 56 -7.93 -4.85 12.69
N CYS A 57 -6.92 -4.54 11.86
CA CYS A 57 -5.51 -4.76 12.22
C CYS A 57 -5.08 -3.91 13.42
N GLN A 58 -5.46 -2.63 13.45
CA GLN A 58 -5.16 -1.71 14.55
C GLN A 58 -5.85 -2.16 15.85
N LEU A 59 -7.13 -2.54 15.78
CA LEU A 59 -7.87 -3.02 16.94
C LEU A 59 -7.25 -4.27 17.55
N CYS A 60 -6.86 -5.25 16.72
CA CYS A 60 -6.17 -6.45 17.18
C CYS A 60 -4.84 -6.11 17.85
N PHE A 61 -4.00 -5.30 17.20
CA PHE A 61 -2.68 -4.94 17.71
C PHE A 61 -2.76 -4.18 19.03
N PHE A 62 -3.63 -3.17 19.12
CA PHE A 62 -3.74 -2.30 20.29
C PHE A 62 -4.25 -3.07 21.50
N THR A 63 -5.24 -3.94 21.27
CA THR A 63 -5.80 -4.81 22.31
C THR A 63 -4.75 -5.79 22.84
N LEU A 64 -3.92 -6.38 21.97
CA LEU A 64 -2.86 -7.31 22.39
C LEU A 64 -1.64 -6.62 23.01
N CYS A 65 -1.36 -5.37 22.64
CA CYS A 65 -0.25 -4.60 23.17
C CYS A 65 -0.49 -4.18 24.63
N ARG A 66 -1.75 -3.95 25.01
CA ARG A 66 -2.12 -3.34 26.29
C ARG A 66 -1.72 -4.13 27.55
N PRO A 67 -1.97 -5.45 27.67
CA PRO A 67 -1.66 -6.20 28.90
C PRO A 67 -0.18 -6.21 29.26
N HIS A 68 0.67 -6.06 28.27
CA HIS A 68 2.13 -6.12 28.43
C HIS A 68 2.71 -4.81 28.91
N LEU A 69 1.99 -3.72 28.70
CA LEU A 69 2.40 -2.35 28.95
C LEU A 69 1.44 -1.63 29.90
N GLY A 70 0.63 -2.36 30.67
CA GLY A 70 -0.38 -1.80 31.59
C GLY A 70 -0.33 -2.48 32.96
N ASN A 71 -0.84 -1.80 33.98
CA ASN A 71 -0.94 -2.36 35.34
C ASN A 71 -2.00 -3.47 35.42
N GLN A 72 -1.85 -4.38 36.40
CA GLN A 72 -2.77 -5.50 36.64
C GLN A 72 -4.20 -5.02 36.95
N TYR A 73 -5.19 -5.47 36.17
CA TYR A 73 -6.63 -5.29 36.44
C TYR A 73 -7.31 -6.60 36.88
N VAL A 74 -8.46 -6.53 37.54
CA VAL A 74 -9.33 -7.71 37.79
C VAL A 74 -9.83 -8.32 36.47
N GLU A 75 -9.82 -9.65 36.32
CA GLU A 75 -9.93 -10.38 35.03
C GLU A 75 -11.15 -10.04 34.15
N ASP A 76 -12.36 -9.90 34.72
CA ASP A 76 -13.58 -9.70 33.92
C ASP A 76 -13.75 -8.24 33.45
N LEU A 77 -13.41 -7.26 34.30
CA LEU A 77 -13.40 -5.85 33.90
C LEU A 77 -12.27 -5.54 32.91
N ARG A 78 -11.20 -6.35 32.93
CA ARG A 78 -10.00 -6.16 32.11
C ARG A 78 -10.30 -6.23 30.62
N LYS A 79 -11.07 -7.23 30.15
CA LYS A 79 -11.33 -7.42 28.70
C LYS A 79 -12.09 -6.25 28.11
N TYR A 80 -13.21 -5.86 28.72
CA TYR A 80 -14.02 -4.74 28.24
C TYR A 80 -13.22 -3.44 28.25
N LYS A 81 -12.51 -3.16 29.35
CA LYS A 81 -11.68 -1.96 29.48
C LYS A 81 -10.57 -1.90 28.43
N MET A 82 -9.89 -3.01 28.14
CA MET A 82 -8.86 -3.08 27.09
C MET A 82 -9.41 -2.72 25.70
N PHE A 83 -10.58 -3.25 25.34
CA PHE A 83 -11.22 -2.94 24.05
C PHE A 83 -11.61 -1.46 23.96
N VAL A 84 -12.24 -0.92 25.00
CA VAL A 84 -12.65 0.49 25.04
C VAL A 84 -11.43 1.41 24.91
N GLU A 85 -10.38 1.18 25.69
CA GLU A 85 -9.14 1.97 25.62
C GLU A 85 -8.45 1.87 24.24
N SER A 86 -8.48 0.69 23.62
CA SER A 86 -7.94 0.48 22.27
C SER A 86 -8.72 1.29 21.23
N ILE A 87 -10.06 1.25 21.30
CA ILE A 87 -10.93 2.04 20.42
C ILE A 87 -10.68 3.54 20.61
N SER A 88 -10.56 4.01 21.86
CA SER A 88 -10.27 5.42 22.16
C SER A 88 -8.91 5.85 21.61
N SER A 89 -7.91 4.98 21.68
CA SER A 89 -6.58 5.20 21.07
C SER A 89 -6.65 5.30 19.56
N ILE A 90 -7.37 4.39 18.90
CA ILE A 90 -7.56 4.43 17.45
C ILE A 90 -8.33 5.67 17.03
N LEU A 91 -9.36 6.07 17.77
CA LEU A 91 -10.14 7.26 17.49
C LEU A 91 -9.28 8.54 17.60
N LEU A 92 -8.48 8.66 18.67
CA LEU A 92 -7.53 9.75 18.84
C LEU A 92 -6.55 9.82 17.65
N TYR A 93 -5.95 8.70 17.27
CA TYR A 93 -4.99 8.65 16.16
C TYR A 93 -5.65 8.91 14.80
N SER A 94 -6.89 8.47 14.61
CA SER A 94 -7.67 8.74 13.40
C SER A 94 -7.97 10.24 13.25
N ILE A 95 -8.23 10.95 14.35
CA ILE A 95 -8.38 12.41 14.35
C ILE A 95 -7.06 13.07 13.92
N LEU A 96 -5.93 12.62 14.46
CA LEU A 96 -4.60 13.11 14.05
C LEU A 96 -4.31 12.82 12.57
N GLY A 97 -4.65 11.61 12.08
CA GLY A 97 -4.51 11.24 10.67
C GLY A 97 -5.37 12.10 9.74
N TYR A 98 -6.63 12.35 10.11
CA TYR A 98 -7.51 13.27 9.40
C TYR A 98 -6.93 14.68 9.33
N PHE A 99 -6.35 15.15 10.44
CA PHE A 99 -5.70 16.45 10.50
C PHE A 99 -4.52 16.53 9.51
N VAL A 100 -3.61 15.54 9.54
CA VAL A 100 -2.47 15.45 8.60
C VAL A 100 -2.97 15.44 7.14
N PHE A 101 -4.03 14.68 6.86
CA PHE A 101 -4.65 14.64 5.54
C PHE A 101 -5.15 16.03 5.09
N LYS A 102 -5.84 16.76 5.98
CA LYS A 102 -6.37 18.09 5.69
C LYS A 102 -5.27 19.12 5.48
N VAL A 103 -4.24 19.13 6.30
CA VAL A 103 -3.07 20.01 6.11
C VAL A 103 -2.44 19.77 4.75
N ARG A 104 -2.23 18.50 4.38
CA ARG A 104 -1.71 18.14 3.06
C ARG A 104 -2.61 18.64 1.92
N ASP A 105 -3.92 18.46 2.03
CA ASP A 105 -4.88 18.90 1.00
C ASP A 105 -4.87 20.43 0.83
N ILE A 106 -4.85 21.17 1.94
CA ILE A 106 -4.72 22.64 1.93
C ILE A 106 -3.42 23.07 1.27
N TRP A 107 -2.30 22.40 1.59
CA TRP A 107 -0.99 22.72 1.04
C TRP A 107 -0.91 22.44 -0.47
N ARG A 108 -1.42 21.29 -0.92
CA ARG A 108 -1.55 20.97 -2.35
C ARG A 108 -2.46 21.95 -3.09
N GLY A 109 -3.58 22.32 -2.48
CA GLY A 109 -4.51 23.31 -3.01
C GLY A 109 -3.89 24.70 -3.13
N SER A 110 -3.02 25.09 -2.20
CA SER A 110 -2.24 26.33 -2.28
C SER A 110 -1.23 26.29 -3.42
N ARG A 111 -0.47 25.19 -3.55
CA ARG A 111 0.54 24.98 -4.61
C ARG A 111 -0.06 24.96 -6.03
N ARG A 112 -1.27 24.42 -6.22
CA ARG A 112 -1.97 24.48 -7.52
C ARG A 112 -2.42 25.89 -7.90
N ARG A 113 -2.79 26.73 -6.92
CA ARG A 113 -3.26 28.10 -7.17
C ARG A 113 -2.12 29.09 -7.43
N THR A 114 -0.91 28.81 -6.97
CA THR A 114 0.29 29.66 -7.20
C THR A 114 0.78 29.68 -8.64
N VAL A 115 0.27 28.83 -9.54
CA VAL A 115 0.56 28.90 -10.98
C VAL A 115 -0.16 30.09 -11.65
N ALA A 116 -1.18 30.69 -11.00
CA ALA A 116 -1.75 31.97 -11.40
C ALA A 116 -1.03 33.12 -10.67
N MET A 117 -0.18 33.84 -11.41
CA MET A 117 0.70 34.89 -10.89
C MET A 117 -0.01 36.09 -10.24
N THR A 118 0.78 36.83 -9.43
CA THR A 118 0.66 38.22 -8.91
C THR A 118 0.09 38.43 -7.50
N ALA A 119 0.85 39.20 -6.68
CA ALA A 119 0.60 39.94 -5.41
C ALA A 119 -0.29 39.36 -4.27
N ARG A 120 -1.18 38.41 -4.55
CA ARG A 120 -2.10 37.73 -3.61
C ARG A 120 -1.47 36.56 -2.84
N SER A 121 -0.17 36.29 -3.04
CA SER A 121 0.56 35.17 -2.42
C SER A 121 0.48 35.21 -0.88
N PHE A 122 0.78 36.35 -0.25
CA PHE A 122 0.74 36.47 1.22
C PHE A 122 -0.65 36.23 1.79
N ILE A 123 -1.70 36.83 1.20
CA ILE A 123 -3.10 36.63 1.62
C ILE A 123 -3.52 35.17 1.44
N ASN A 124 -3.06 34.51 0.39
CA ASN A 124 -3.35 33.10 0.14
C ASN A 124 -2.64 32.16 1.14
N HIS A 125 -1.38 32.46 1.51
CA HIS A 125 -0.67 31.74 2.56
C HIS A 125 -1.29 31.98 3.94
N LEU A 126 -1.68 33.22 4.25
CA LEU A 126 -2.40 33.56 5.49
C LEU A 126 -3.73 32.81 5.58
N LYS A 127 -4.53 32.77 4.49
CA LYS A 127 -5.77 31.99 4.43
C LYS A 127 -5.53 30.49 4.64
N ALA A 128 -4.44 29.94 4.09
CA ALA A 128 -4.08 28.55 4.31
C ALA A 128 -3.69 28.30 5.79
N PHE A 129 -2.90 29.18 6.38
CA PHE A 129 -2.50 29.13 7.78
C PHE A 129 -3.70 29.22 8.74
N CYS A 130 -4.62 30.16 8.53
CA CYS A 130 -5.84 30.26 9.32
C CYS A 130 -6.72 29.00 9.22
N LYS A 131 -6.81 28.38 8.03
CA LYS A 131 -7.53 27.10 7.86
C LYS A 131 -6.87 25.98 8.65
N ILE A 132 -5.54 25.91 8.65
CA ILE A 132 -4.79 24.92 9.43
C ILE A 132 -5.06 25.11 10.94
N ILE A 133 -4.99 26.34 11.45
CA ILE A 133 -5.31 26.64 12.85
C ILE A 133 -6.74 26.23 13.20
N LEU A 134 -7.71 26.52 12.32
CA LEU A 134 -9.11 26.20 12.57
C LEU A 134 -9.36 24.69 12.60
N GLU A 135 -8.69 23.91 11.75
CA GLU A 135 -8.76 22.44 11.81
C GLU A 135 -8.07 21.88 13.07
N TRP A 136 -6.96 22.47 13.53
CA TRP A 136 -6.34 22.12 14.82
C TRP A 136 -7.27 22.42 16.00
N ALA A 137 -7.94 23.58 15.98
CA ALA A 137 -8.88 23.96 17.03
C ALA A 137 -10.05 22.98 17.13
N LYS A 138 -10.61 22.52 15.99
CA LYS A 138 -11.64 21.47 15.97
C LYS A 138 -11.14 20.16 16.59
N ALA A 139 -9.93 19.73 16.23
CA ALA A 139 -9.34 18.52 16.78
C ALA A 139 -9.11 18.64 18.30
N ALA A 140 -8.60 19.78 18.77
CA ALA A 140 -8.41 20.04 20.18
C ALA A 140 -9.74 20.02 20.95
N ILE A 141 -10.78 20.67 20.42
CA ILE A 141 -12.13 20.64 21.01
C ILE A 141 -12.67 19.21 21.09
N LEU A 142 -12.52 18.42 20.02
CA LEU A 142 -12.96 17.03 20.01
C LEU A 142 -12.21 16.18 21.06
N VAL A 143 -10.90 16.37 21.20
CA VAL A 143 -10.11 15.68 22.24
C VAL A 143 -10.52 16.12 23.65
N LEU A 144 -10.78 17.42 23.86
CA LEU A 144 -11.27 17.92 25.14
C LEU A 144 -12.67 17.38 25.47
N TYR A 145 -13.57 17.31 24.48
CA TYR A 145 -14.90 16.72 24.62
C TYR A 145 -14.81 15.23 25.00
N LEU A 146 -13.96 14.46 24.31
CA LEU A 146 -13.74 13.05 24.63
C LEU A 146 -13.18 12.87 26.04
N ARG A 147 -12.32 13.80 26.49
CA ARG A 147 -11.78 13.80 27.86
C ARG A 147 -12.87 14.11 28.90
N GLU A 148 -13.77 15.05 28.61
CA GLU A 148 -14.89 15.39 29.49
C GLU A 148 -15.92 14.26 29.63
N GLU A 149 -16.11 13.43 28.58
CA GLU A 149 -16.95 12.22 28.66
C GLU A 149 -16.37 11.10 29.54
N GLY A 150 -15.23 11.34 30.22
CA GLY A 150 -14.65 10.39 31.17
C GLY A 150 -13.75 9.33 30.55
N LEU A 151 -13.30 9.52 29.31
CA LEU A 151 -12.17 8.75 28.77
C LEU A 151 -10.86 9.24 29.42
N GLU A 152 -10.58 8.76 30.62
CA GLU A 152 -9.30 8.97 31.29
C GLU A 152 -8.18 8.31 30.49
N PHE A 153 -7.42 9.13 29.76
CA PHE A 153 -6.36 8.68 28.86
C PHE A 153 -5.04 8.46 29.61
N GLU A 154 -5.04 7.55 30.59
CA GLU A 154 -3.83 7.16 31.32
C GLU A 154 -3.10 6.03 30.60
N GLN A 155 -2.42 6.40 29.51
CA GLN A 155 -1.63 5.48 28.71
C GLN A 155 -0.13 5.66 28.99
N ASN A 156 0.58 4.53 29.04
CA ASN A 156 2.03 4.54 29.18
C ASN A 156 2.68 5.09 27.90
N LEU A 157 3.73 5.91 28.05
CA LEU A 157 4.43 6.51 26.90
C LEU A 157 4.90 5.45 25.89
N LEU A 158 5.43 4.33 26.38
CA LEU A 158 5.85 3.21 25.54
C LEU A 158 4.69 2.61 24.73
N TYR A 159 3.53 2.41 25.36
CA TYR A 159 2.33 1.95 24.67
C TYR A 159 1.92 2.94 23.57
N CYS A 160 1.90 4.24 23.88
CA CYS A 160 1.59 5.28 22.89
C CYS A 160 2.57 5.28 21.73
N LEU A 161 3.88 5.17 21.98
CA LEU A 161 4.90 5.15 20.93
C LEU A 161 4.76 3.93 20.02
N VAL A 162 4.57 2.74 20.60
CA VAL A 162 4.45 1.48 19.83
C VAL A 162 3.16 1.47 19.01
N THR A 163 2.02 1.79 19.63
CA THR A 163 0.71 1.80 18.94
C THR A 163 0.61 2.92 17.91
N PHE A 164 1.16 4.10 18.18
CA PHE A 164 1.23 5.18 17.20
C PHE A 164 2.14 4.82 16.02
N THR A 165 3.30 4.20 16.27
CA THR A 165 4.19 3.74 15.18
C THR A 165 3.49 2.71 14.30
N TYR A 166 2.79 1.76 14.91
CA TYR A 166 1.98 0.79 14.17
C TYR A 166 0.88 1.48 13.35
N PHE A 167 0.16 2.43 13.95
CA PHE A 167 -0.85 3.23 13.25
C PHE A 167 -0.28 3.96 12.03
N LEU A 168 0.89 4.59 12.14
CA LEU A 168 1.57 5.24 11.01
C LEU A 168 1.91 4.26 9.88
N CYS A 169 2.22 3.00 10.21
CA CYS A 169 2.51 1.96 9.24
C CYS A 169 1.26 1.40 8.56
N THR A 170 0.12 1.36 9.24
CA THR A 170 -1.08 0.73 8.70
C THR A 170 -2.04 1.67 8.01
N GLU A 171 -2.07 2.94 8.42
CA GLU A 171 -3.09 3.90 8.01
C GLU A 171 -2.89 4.40 6.56
N ASN A 172 -4.00 4.44 5.79
CA ASN A 172 -3.98 4.74 4.35
C ASN A 172 -3.43 6.14 4.04
N VAL A 173 -3.73 7.09 4.92
CA VAL A 173 -3.23 8.47 4.79
C VAL A 173 -1.70 8.47 4.75
N PHE A 174 -1.05 7.76 5.66
CA PHE A 174 0.41 7.75 5.78
C PHE A 174 1.08 6.89 4.72
N LEU A 175 0.47 5.76 4.33
CA LEU A 175 0.93 4.94 3.20
C LEU A 175 0.98 5.70 1.87
N LYS A 176 0.16 6.75 1.72
CA LYS A 176 0.19 7.65 0.55
C LYS A 176 1.12 8.85 0.72
N ILE A 177 1.31 9.32 1.95
CA ILE A 177 2.11 10.52 2.23
C ILE A 177 3.60 10.20 2.24
N PHE A 178 4.03 9.12 2.89
CA PHE A 178 5.45 8.80 3.00
C PHE A 178 6.15 8.59 1.66
N PRO A 179 5.56 7.90 0.66
CA PRO A 179 6.20 7.78 -0.64
C PRO A 179 6.42 9.13 -1.32
N GLU A 180 5.45 10.06 -1.21
CA GLU A 180 5.57 11.40 -1.81
C GLU A 180 6.65 12.24 -1.12
N ILE A 181 6.81 12.09 0.20
CA ILE A 181 7.87 12.76 0.96
C ILE A 181 9.24 12.22 0.54
N ILE A 182 9.36 10.90 0.39
CA ILE A 182 10.62 10.25 0.00
C ILE A 182 10.96 10.53 -1.48
N GLU A 183 9.96 10.56 -2.36
CA GLU A 183 10.11 10.98 -3.77
C GLU A 183 10.62 12.44 -3.85
N ALA A 184 10.17 13.32 -2.96
CA ALA A 184 10.65 14.70 -2.89
C ALA A 184 12.13 14.83 -2.46
N LEU A 185 12.74 13.79 -1.87
CA LEU A 185 14.17 13.76 -1.52
C LEU A 185 15.07 13.41 -2.71
N GLN A 186 14.51 13.00 -3.86
CA GLN A 186 15.23 12.64 -5.08
C GLN A 186 16.40 11.65 -4.84
N ILE A 187 16.11 10.54 -4.15
CA ILE A 187 17.12 9.53 -3.85
C ILE A 187 17.38 8.70 -5.13
N ASP A 188 18.53 8.92 -5.78
CA ASP A 188 18.89 8.25 -7.04
C ASP A 188 18.84 6.71 -6.98
N LYS A 189 19.08 6.12 -5.80
CA LYS A 189 19.08 4.65 -5.59
C LYS A 189 17.71 3.98 -5.66
N LEU A 190 16.61 4.74 -5.50
CA LEU A 190 15.26 4.17 -5.42
C LEU A 190 14.55 4.12 -6.79
N ASP A 191 15.23 4.56 -7.84
CA ASP A 191 14.78 4.44 -9.22
C ASP A 191 13.34 4.97 -9.50
N ASN A 192 12.87 5.98 -8.76
CA ASN A 192 11.47 6.47 -8.79
C ASN A 192 10.39 5.39 -8.46
N LEU A 193 10.80 4.29 -7.84
CA LEU A 193 9.93 3.20 -7.37
C LEU A 193 9.56 3.36 -5.88
N GLU A 194 9.74 4.56 -5.31
CA GLU A 194 9.44 4.85 -3.90
C GLU A 194 7.97 4.57 -3.59
N HIS A 195 7.09 4.78 -4.57
CA HIS A 195 5.66 4.50 -4.46
C HIS A 195 5.33 3.02 -4.21
N LEU A 196 6.25 2.08 -4.49
CA LEU A 196 6.11 0.65 -4.19
C LEU A 196 7.01 0.23 -3.01
N TYR A 197 8.27 0.68 -2.97
CA TYR A 197 9.20 0.32 -1.89
C TYR A 197 8.75 0.85 -0.53
N VAL A 198 8.28 2.09 -0.46
CA VAL A 198 7.93 2.71 0.82
C VAL A 198 6.73 2.01 1.44
N PRO A 199 5.59 1.80 0.76
CA PRO A 199 4.49 1.04 1.33
C PRO A 199 4.89 -0.40 1.65
N LEU A 200 5.72 -1.04 0.82
CA LEU A 200 6.21 -2.39 1.09
C LEU A 200 7.00 -2.44 2.41
N PHE A 201 7.90 -1.50 2.63
CA PHE A 201 8.68 -1.40 3.87
C PHE A 201 7.80 -1.13 5.10
N MET A 202 6.83 -0.21 4.99
CA MET A 202 5.89 0.07 6.09
C MET A 202 5.03 -1.16 6.43
N ASN A 203 4.55 -1.89 5.42
CA ASN A 203 3.81 -3.13 5.62
C ASN A 203 4.69 -4.22 6.25
N PHE A 204 5.95 -4.34 5.83
CA PHE A 204 6.90 -5.26 6.44
C PHE A 204 7.12 -4.96 7.93
N LEU A 205 7.32 -3.68 8.29
CA LEU A 205 7.42 -3.25 9.69
C LEU A 205 6.15 -3.61 10.49
N ALA A 206 4.97 -3.40 9.91
CA ALA A 206 3.70 -3.76 10.55
C ALA A 206 3.57 -5.27 10.77
N ILE A 207 3.99 -6.10 9.82
CA ILE A 207 3.97 -7.57 9.95
C ILE A 207 4.91 -8.02 11.07
N VAL A 208 6.13 -7.49 11.10
CA VAL A 208 7.10 -7.80 12.16
C VAL A 208 6.54 -7.39 13.52
N ALA A 209 5.99 -6.18 13.64
CA ALA A 209 5.36 -5.73 14.88
C ALA A 209 4.19 -6.64 15.31
N GLY A 210 3.27 -6.95 14.40
CA GLY A 210 2.14 -7.85 14.65
C GLY A 210 2.58 -9.23 15.12
N PHE A 211 3.51 -9.85 14.39
CA PHE A 211 4.06 -11.16 14.74
C PHE A 211 4.74 -11.16 16.11
N THR A 212 5.52 -10.12 16.43
CA THR A 212 6.18 -10.04 17.76
C THR A 212 5.18 -9.95 18.91
N ILE A 213 4.10 -9.18 18.75
CA ILE A 213 3.05 -9.05 19.76
C ILE A 213 2.21 -10.33 19.88
N ASP A 214 1.85 -10.97 18.76
CA ASP A 214 1.13 -12.26 18.78
C ASP A 214 1.96 -13.35 19.46
N PHE A 215 3.23 -13.47 19.08
CA PHE A 215 4.16 -14.44 19.65
C PHE A 215 4.33 -14.22 21.16
N TYR A 216 4.59 -12.98 21.58
CA TYR A 216 4.72 -12.67 23.00
C TYR A 216 3.43 -12.92 23.79
N SER A 217 2.28 -12.53 23.23
CA SER A 217 0.96 -12.77 23.85
C SER A 217 0.63 -14.24 24.01
N PHE A 218 1.08 -15.08 23.06
CA PHE A 218 0.96 -16.53 23.13
C PHE A 218 1.83 -17.13 24.26
N ILE A 219 3.08 -16.68 24.38
CA ILE A 219 4.01 -17.15 25.43
C ILE A 219 3.50 -16.77 26.83
N VAL A 220 3.08 -15.53 27.01
CA VAL A 220 2.59 -15.01 28.30
C VAL A 220 1.16 -15.47 28.62
N LYS A 221 0.45 -16.07 27.64
CA LYS A 221 -0.97 -16.44 27.73
C LYS A 221 -1.86 -15.28 28.16
N SER A 222 -1.57 -14.09 27.66
CA SER A 222 -2.26 -12.86 28.08
C SER A 222 -3.66 -12.70 27.46
N ALA A 223 -3.97 -13.45 26.41
CA ALA A 223 -5.24 -13.38 25.69
C ALA A 223 -5.74 -14.79 25.35
N SER A 224 -7.01 -14.91 24.99
CA SER A 224 -7.57 -16.19 24.53
C SER A 224 -6.89 -16.64 23.24
N THR A 225 -6.63 -17.94 23.13
CA THR A 225 -6.01 -18.55 21.94
C THR A 225 -6.80 -18.23 20.67
N SER A 226 -8.13 -18.25 20.72
CA SER A 226 -8.99 -17.88 19.59
C SER A 226 -8.77 -16.43 19.12
N PHE A 227 -8.55 -15.50 20.05
CA PHE A 227 -8.28 -14.10 19.70
C PHE A 227 -6.90 -13.94 19.07
N ILE A 228 -5.89 -14.67 19.57
CA ILE A 228 -4.54 -14.69 18.99
C ILE A 228 -4.55 -15.27 17.56
N LEU A 229 -5.36 -16.29 17.30
CA LEU A 229 -5.51 -16.82 15.93
C LEU A 229 -6.19 -15.81 14.99
N LEU A 230 -7.21 -15.10 15.50
CA LEU A 230 -7.88 -14.05 14.74
C LEU A 230 -6.93 -12.88 14.43
N SER A 231 -6.15 -12.45 15.42
CA SER A 231 -5.17 -11.38 15.24
C SER A 231 -4.07 -11.77 14.27
N LEU A 232 -3.55 -13.01 14.35
CA LEU A 232 -2.57 -13.55 13.40
C LEU A 232 -3.11 -13.55 11.96
N TYR A 233 -4.38 -13.89 11.78
CA TYR A 233 -5.04 -13.85 10.47
C TYR A 233 -5.04 -12.43 9.88
N PHE A 234 -5.45 -11.41 10.65
CA PHE A 234 -5.52 -10.04 10.16
C PHE A 234 -4.15 -9.35 10.05
N MET A 235 -3.31 -9.46 11.07
CA MET A 235 -2.05 -8.70 11.20
C MET A 235 -0.92 -9.32 10.38
N VAL A 236 -0.91 -10.64 10.22
CA VAL A 236 0.17 -11.35 9.51
C VAL A 236 -0.32 -11.92 8.19
N TYR A 237 -1.29 -12.84 8.19
CA TYR A 237 -1.68 -13.56 6.97
C TYR A 237 -2.27 -12.64 5.89
N LEU A 238 -3.30 -11.86 6.20
CA LEU A 238 -3.88 -10.93 5.23
C LEU A 238 -2.90 -9.85 4.80
N ARG A 239 -2.04 -9.40 5.71
CA ARG A 239 -1.02 -8.37 5.42
C ARG A 239 0.08 -8.90 4.51
N LEU A 240 0.51 -10.16 4.68
CA LEU A 240 1.44 -10.83 3.77
C LEU A 240 0.83 -10.96 2.37
N LYS A 241 -0.47 -11.29 2.27
CA LYS A 241 -1.16 -11.32 0.99
C LYS A 241 -1.26 -9.93 0.34
N ASP A 242 -1.55 -8.90 1.12
CA ASP A 242 -1.52 -7.51 0.65
C ASP A 242 -0.14 -7.15 0.09
N VAL A 243 0.94 -7.40 0.85
CA VAL A 243 2.32 -7.17 0.42
C VAL A 243 2.64 -7.90 -0.88
N TYR A 244 2.29 -9.18 -0.98
CA TYR A 244 2.62 -10.00 -2.13
C TYR A 244 1.91 -9.53 -3.40
N TYR A 245 0.58 -9.45 -3.37
CA TYR A 245 -0.23 -9.20 -4.57
C TYR A 245 -0.32 -7.71 -4.95
N ASN A 246 -0.31 -6.79 -3.98
CA ASN A 246 -0.53 -5.37 -4.25
C ASN A 246 0.77 -4.57 -4.36
N TYR A 247 1.91 -5.10 -3.94
CA TYR A 247 3.19 -4.38 -3.97
C TYR A 247 4.31 -5.19 -4.62
N TRP A 248 4.57 -6.42 -4.13
CA TRP A 248 5.74 -7.19 -4.56
C TRP A 248 5.66 -7.61 -6.03
N GLU A 249 4.54 -8.19 -6.47
CA GLU A 249 4.35 -8.61 -7.86
C GLU A 249 4.49 -7.43 -8.83
N ILE A 250 3.86 -6.29 -8.51
CA ILE A 250 3.94 -5.07 -9.31
C ILE A 250 5.37 -4.53 -9.36
N LEU A 251 6.07 -4.55 -8.23
CA LEU A 251 7.45 -4.08 -8.12
C LEU A 251 8.40 -4.92 -8.97
N LEU A 252 8.24 -6.25 -8.97
CA LEU A 252 9.04 -7.13 -9.81
C LEU A 252 8.81 -6.81 -11.29
N VAL A 253 7.55 -6.74 -11.72
CA VAL A 253 7.20 -6.43 -13.11
C VAL A 253 7.74 -5.06 -13.55
N GLU A 254 7.59 -4.02 -12.73
CA GLU A 254 8.07 -2.66 -13.06
C GLU A 254 9.60 -2.59 -13.07
N ARG A 255 10.27 -3.30 -12.14
CA ARG A 255 11.73 -3.40 -12.11
C ARG A 255 12.26 -4.12 -13.34
N GLU A 256 11.69 -5.27 -13.70
CA GLU A 256 12.09 -6.05 -14.88
C GLU A 256 11.88 -5.24 -16.17
N THR A 257 10.71 -4.60 -16.30
CA THR A 257 10.38 -3.73 -17.44
C THR A 257 11.34 -2.53 -17.54
N TYR A 258 11.75 -1.96 -16.41
CA TYR A 258 12.72 -0.88 -16.42
C TYR A 258 14.14 -1.36 -16.72
N SER A 259 14.51 -2.55 -16.24
CA SER A 259 15.81 -3.16 -16.48
C SER A 259 16.01 -3.57 -17.94
N SER A 260 14.93 -3.91 -18.67
CA SER A 260 14.97 -4.22 -20.09
C SER A 260 15.34 -3.01 -20.96
N CYS A 261 15.16 -1.79 -20.44
CA CYS A 261 15.55 -0.57 -21.11
C CYS A 261 17.06 -0.32 -20.93
N GLN A 262 17.81 -0.35 -22.03
CA GLN A 262 19.25 -0.15 -22.03
C GLN A 262 19.62 1.29 -21.64
N VAL A 263 20.77 1.47 -20.99
CA VAL A 263 21.33 2.81 -20.75
C VAL A 263 22.04 3.26 -22.02
N ALA A 264 21.67 4.41 -22.57
CA ALA A 264 22.33 4.96 -23.75
C ALA A 264 23.76 5.40 -23.41
N SER A 265 24.72 5.05 -24.28
CA SER A 265 26.09 5.57 -24.21
C SER A 265 26.12 7.05 -24.57
N GLU A 266 27.08 7.82 -24.03
CA GLU A 266 27.24 9.26 -24.34
C GLU A 266 27.33 9.51 -25.85
N LYS A 267 28.03 8.63 -26.59
CA LYS A 267 28.10 8.70 -28.06
C LYS A 267 26.74 8.55 -28.73
N GLN A 268 25.90 7.62 -28.25
CA GLN A 268 24.55 7.42 -28.82
C GLN A 268 23.63 8.60 -28.53
N ILE A 269 23.87 9.32 -27.42
CA ILE A 269 23.12 10.53 -27.07
C ILE A 269 23.56 11.69 -27.98
N GLU A 270 24.87 11.85 -28.21
CA GLU A 270 25.41 12.85 -29.15
C GLU A 270 24.98 12.55 -30.60
N ASP A 271 24.99 11.28 -31.02
CA ASP A 271 24.61 10.88 -32.37
C ASP A 271 23.11 11.10 -32.66
N TRP A 272 22.25 10.98 -31.63
CA TRP A 272 20.82 11.24 -31.76
C TRP A 272 20.47 12.74 -31.65
N ASP A 273 21.25 13.55 -30.89
CA ASP A 273 21.06 15.00 -30.58
C ASP A 273 19.58 15.45 -30.47
N ASP A 274 18.73 14.60 -29.91
CA ASP A 274 17.28 14.80 -29.90
C ASP A 274 16.76 15.31 -28.53
N ILE A 275 15.59 15.93 -28.55
CA ILE A 275 14.88 16.44 -27.39
C ILE A 275 14.01 15.31 -26.83
N CYS A 276 13.97 15.14 -25.50
CA CYS A 276 13.08 14.14 -24.92
C CYS A 276 11.61 14.46 -25.22
N ALA A 277 10.90 13.55 -25.89
CA ALA A 277 9.49 13.74 -26.29
C ALA A 277 8.49 13.91 -25.13
N ILE A 278 8.91 13.67 -23.88
CA ILE A 278 8.06 13.78 -22.69
C ILE A 278 8.21 15.16 -22.03
N CYS A 279 9.45 15.60 -21.77
CA CYS A 279 9.70 16.86 -21.07
C CYS A 279 10.13 18.02 -21.98
N LEU A 280 10.34 17.73 -23.28
CA LEU A 280 10.76 18.68 -24.31
C LEU A 280 12.11 19.38 -23.99
N ASN A 281 12.99 18.72 -23.23
CA ASN A 281 14.34 19.20 -22.94
C ASN A 281 15.43 18.30 -23.56
N ARG A 282 16.62 18.86 -23.82
CA ARG A 282 17.79 18.12 -24.32
C ARG A 282 18.17 16.97 -23.38
N MET A 283 18.62 15.86 -23.96
CA MET A 283 18.98 14.66 -23.22
C MET A 283 20.47 14.66 -22.84
N SER A 284 20.77 14.70 -21.53
CA SER A 284 22.14 14.45 -21.00
C SER A 284 22.32 13.01 -20.52
N LYS A 285 21.21 12.34 -20.17
CA LYS A 285 21.14 10.92 -19.84
C LYS A 285 19.89 10.36 -20.50
N ALA A 286 20.01 9.25 -21.22
CA ALA A 286 18.89 8.61 -21.89
C ALA A 286 18.84 7.11 -21.61
N ARG A 287 17.62 6.55 -21.63
CA ARG A 287 17.39 5.11 -21.73
C ARG A 287 16.74 4.79 -23.06
N ILE A 288 17.17 3.68 -23.65
CA ILE A 288 16.69 3.13 -24.92
C ILE A 288 15.69 2.04 -24.60
N THR A 289 14.45 2.19 -25.06
CA THR A 289 13.42 1.15 -24.95
C THR A 289 13.70 0.00 -25.93
N PRO A 290 13.11 -1.19 -25.74
CA PRO A 290 13.24 -2.30 -26.71
C PRO A 290 12.77 -1.97 -28.14
N CYS A 291 11.93 -0.94 -28.29
CA CYS A 291 11.52 -0.38 -29.58
C CYS A 291 12.42 0.76 -30.09
N ASN A 292 13.62 0.92 -29.53
CA ASN A 292 14.66 1.88 -29.91
C ASN A 292 14.28 3.38 -29.76
N HIS A 293 13.37 3.72 -28.86
CA HIS A 293 13.06 5.12 -28.54
C HIS A 293 13.85 5.59 -27.30
N LEU A 294 14.32 6.84 -27.33
CA LEU A 294 15.13 7.44 -26.27
C LEU A 294 14.29 8.38 -25.40
N PHE A 295 14.46 8.25 -24.08
CA PHE A 295 13.83 9.15 -23.10
C PHE A 295 14.78 9.41 -21.92
N HIS A 296 14.58 10.52 -21.20
CA HIS A 296 15.23 10.68 -19.90
C HIS A 296 14.80 9.54 -18.96
N PRO A 297 15.72 8.99 -18.13
CA PRO A 297 15.41 7.95 -17.15
C PRO A 297 14.19 8.27 -16.28
N HIS A 298 14.08 9.51 -15.77
CA HIS A 298 12.97 9.94 -14.93
C HIS A 298 11.65 10.05 -15.72
N CYS A 299 11.68 10.60 -16.94
CA CYS A 299 10.50 10.72 -17.78
C CYS A 299 9.93 9.35 -18.18
N LEU A 300 10.79 8.41 -18.56
CA LEU A 300 10.38 7.04 -18.88
C LEU A 300 9.70 6.35 -17.70
N LYS A 301 10.27 6.47 -16.50
CA LYS A 301 9.69 5.91 -15.25
C LYS A 301 8.29 6.45 -14.97
N LEU A 302 8.10 7.77 -15.07
CA LEU A 302 6.78 8.38 -14.88
C LEU A 302 5.73 7.88 -15.89
N CYS A 303 6.15 7.57 -17.12
CA CYS A 303 5.28 6.97 -18.11
C CYS A 303 4.97 5.50 -17.81
N LEU A 304 5.98 4.70 -17.44
CA LEU A 304 5.82 3.28 -17.10
C LEU A 304 4.89 3.06 -15.91
N ARG A 305 4.92 3.97 -14.92
CA ARG A 305 3.96 3.97 -13.79
C ARG A 305 2.49 4.01 -14.22
N ARG A 306 2.18 4.60 -15.38
CA ARG A 306 0.79 4.68 -15.90
C ARG A 306 0.48 3.57 -16.89
N SER A 307 1.42 3.23 -17.74
CA SER A 307 1.26 2.22 -18.77
C SER A 307 2.61 1.66 -19.16
N PHE A 308 2.72 0.34 -19.25
CA PHE A 308 3.92 -0.35 -19.73
C PHE A 308 4.12 -0.28 -21.26
N ASN A 309 3.54 0.73 -21.91
CA ASN A 309 3.65 0.95 -23.35
C ASN A 309 4.58 2.13 -23.62
N CYS A 310 5.36 2.03 -24.70
CA CYS A 310 6.20 3.13 -25.16
C CYS A 310 5.33 4.39 -25.42
N PRO A 311 5.69 5.56 -24.85
CA PRO A 311 4.92 6.79 -25.04
C PRO A 311 4.73 7.18 -26.50
N LEU A 312 5.75 6.93 -27.34
CA LEU A 312 5.79 7.26 -28.76
C LEU A 312 5.05 6.24 -29.63
N CYS A 313 5.50 4.99 -29.68
CA CYS A 313 4.94 4.00 -30.60
C CYS A 313 3.89 3.05 -30.00
N LYS A 314 3.57 3.19 -28.71
CA LYS A 314 2.66 2.30 -27.96
C LYS A 314 3.06 0.82 -27.91
N TYR A 315 4.26 0.46 -28.37
CA TYR A 315 4.81 -0.87 -28.23
C TYR A 315 4.88 -1.27 -26.74
N CYS A 316 4.42 -2.49 -26.42
CA CYS A 316 4.43 -3.00 -25.04
C CYS A 316 5.88 -3.33 -24.63
N ILE A 317 6.36 -2.71 -23.56
CA ILE A 317 7.72 -2.88 -23.04
C ILE A 317 7.80 -4.07 -22.07
N LEU A 318 6.65 -4.59 -21.61
CA LEU A 318 6.60 -5.78 -20.77
C LEU A 318 7.25 -6.97 -21.49
N ILE A 319 8.23 -7.58 -20.84
CA ILE A 319 8.75 -8.88 -21.25
C ILE A 319 7.66 -9.90 -20.89
N LYS A 320 7.04 -10.52 -21.92
CA LYS A 320 6.32 -11.78 -21.73
C LYS A 320 7.35 -12.90 -21.88
N GLU A 321 7.58 -13.67 -20.82
CA GLU A 321 8.20 -14.99 -20.94
C GLU A 321 7.33 -15.92 -21.78
#